data_AF-A0A1V9G405-F1
#
_entry.id   AF-A0A1V9G405-F1
#
_cell.length_a   1.000
_cell.length_b   1.000
_cell.length_c   1.000
_cell.angle_alpha   90.00
_cell.angle_beta   90.00
_cell.angle_gamma   90.00
#
_symmetry.space_group_name_H-M   'P 1'
#
loop_
_entity.id
_entity.type
_entity.pdbx_description
1 polymer ?
#
loop_
_entity_poly.entity_id
_entity_poly.type
_entity_poly.pdbx_seq_one_letter_code
_entity_poly.pdbx_strand_id
1 'polypeptide(L)'
;MLKTIPLSCLILLCFSCARYQYTTLSSSSVAMNDRLEFVSENDSLRIVYNFNGQNAPININIQNKLHVPVYIDWQRSALVVNDKAISYMPAEMTIQGGFYGHSYNYGNRGSSFGSTAGSIHATASLPPTMDFIPPQSFIAKNPMGVTNKLIENVPDTAFHKINYAMVDGYSVPVKVATFSEASSPLRFRSYLTLMIGDSTTKPVAIEHSFYVSELLTTTHDPQSIWLTSAYRGNQFYVREPTGYGKTMTGFGVILGSAVVVATAESMSQVGNRAVK
;
A
#
# COMPACT_ATOMS: atom_id res chain seq x y z
N MET A 1 -48.05 32.53 -22.00
CA MET A 1 -47.88 31.10 -22.31
C MET A 1 -46.60 30.62 -21.65
N LEU A 2 -46.75 29.83 -20.60
CA LEU A 2 -45.69 29.26 -19.78
C LEU A 2 -45.14 28.02 -20.53
N LYS A 3 -43.85 27.97 -20.86
CA LYS A 3 -43.22 26.76 -21.41
C LYS A 3 -42.01 26.38 -20.56
N THR A 4 -42.14 25.19 -20.00
CA THR A 4 -41.33 24.51 -18.99
C THR A 4 -39.87 24.34 -19.39
N ILE A 5 -38.96 24.73 -18.49
CA ILE A 5 -37.52 24.42 -18.55
C ILE A 5 -37.35 22.95 -18.11
N PRO A 6 -36.63 22.09 -18.85
CA PRO A 6 -36.47 20.69 -18.47
C PRO A 6 -35.53 20.57 -17.26
N LEU A 7 -36.13 20.22 -16.14
CA LEU A 7 -35.55 19.71 -14.90
C LEU A 7 -34.91 18.33 -15.16
N SER A 8 -33.74 18.25 -15.80
CA SER A 8 -33.06 16.95 -15.99
C SER A 8 -31.53 16.96 -16.11
N CYS A 9 -30.87 18.05 -15.71
CA CYS A 9 -29.40 18.10 -15.55
C CYS A 9 -28.97 18.38 -14.10
N LEU A 10 -29.72 17.88 -13.12
CA LEU A 10 -29.17 17.67 -11.78
C LEU A 10 -28.37 16.36 -11.81
N ILE A 11 -27.26 16.38 -12.56
CA ILE A 11 -26.16 15.44 -12.35
C ILE A 11 -25.71 15.75 -10.93
N LEU A 12 -26.16 14.93 -9.98
CA LEU A 12 -25.56 14.87 -8.66
C LEU A 12 -24.07 14.68 -8.90
N LEU A 13 -23.32 15.76 -8.71
CA LEU A 13 -21.90 15.73 -8.46
C LEU A 13 -21.74 14.88 -7.19
N CYS A 14 -21.61 13.58 -7.37
CA CYS A 14 -21.12 12.67 -6.36
C CYS A 14 -19.66 13.06 -6.11
N PHE A 15 -19.45 14.15 -5.37
CA PHE A 15 -18.19 14.40 -4.70
C PHE A 15 -18.02 13.26 -3.71
N SER A 16 -17.37 12.19 -4.17
CA SER A 16 -16.86 11.15 -3.30
C SER A 16 -15.84 11.82 -2.39
N CYS A 17 -16.29 12.33 -1.26
CA CYS A 17 -15.40 12.75 -0.20
C CYS A 17 -14.49 11.56 0.12
N ALA A 18 -13.21 11.83 0.35
CA ALA A 18 -12.25 10.83 0.80
C ALA A 18 -11.68 11.31 2.12
N ARG A 19 -11.43 10.36 3.03
CA ARG A 19 -10.71 10.60 4.26
C ARG A 19 -9.25 10.22 4.04
N TYR A 20 -8.36 11.13 4.39
CA TYR A 20 -6.93 10.93 4.37
C TYR A 20 -6.42 10.83 5.80
N GLN A 21 -5.52 9.87 6.03
CA GLN A 21 -4.74 9.80 7.25
C GLN A 21 -3.26 9.83 6.88
N TYR A 22 -2.59 10.88 7.33
CA TYR A 22 -1.15 11.06 7.21
C TYR A 22 -0.51 10.50 8.46
N THR A 23 0.57 9.75 8.26
CA THR A 23 1.27 9.05 9.32
C THR A 23 2.73 9.45 9.29
N THR A 24 3.26 9.90 10.42
CA THR A 24 4.69 10.14 10.62
C THR A 24 5.30 8.98 11.38
N LEU A 25 6.39 8.45 10.86
CA LEU A 25 7.18 7.40 11.47
C LEU A 25 8.38 7.97 12.22
N SER A 26 8.80 7.23 13.23
CA SER A 26 10.04 7.41 13.95
C SER A 26 10.70 6.06 14.23
N SER A 27 11.97 6.08 14.62
CA SER A 27 12.76 4.91 14.97
C SER A 27 13.67 5.25 16.14
N SER A 28 13.80 4.32 17.09
CA SER A 28 14.82 4.35 18.15
C SER A 28 16.13 3.68 17.72
N SER A 29 16.10 2.87 16.65
CA SER A 29 17.24 2.08 16.17
C SER A 29 18.01 2.72 15.01
N VAL A 30 17.41 3.69 14.31
CA VAL A 30 17.97 4.27 13.07
C VAL A 30 17.78 5.77 13.05
N ALA A 31 18.87 6.50 12.76
CA ALA A 31 18.84 7.96 12.62
C ALA A 31 18.23 8.40 11.29
N MET A 32 17.74 9.63 11.24
CA MET A 32 17.22 10.24 10.00
C MET A 32 18.25 11.17 9.35
N ASN A 33 18.27 11.24 8.02
CA ASN A 33 19.04 12.25 7.27
C ASN A 33 18.24 13.55 7.06
N ASP A 34 18.81 14.50 6.31
CA ASP A 34 18.16 15.79 6.01
C ASP A 34 16.84 15.67 5.21
N ARG A 35 16.63 14.54 4.53
CA ARG A 35 15.39 14.18 3.82
C ARG A 35 14.44 13.36 4.69
N LEU A 36 14.71 13.27 5.99
CA LEU A 36 13.95 12.48 6.95
C LEU A 36 13.82 11.00 6.53
N GLU A 37 14.79 10.47 5.79
CA GLU A 37 14.90 9.05 5.49
C GLU A 37 15.68 8.37 6.61
N PHE A 38 15.32 7.15 6.96
CA PHE A 38 16.01 6.41 8.02
C PHE A 38 17.27 5.76 7.44
N VAL A 39 18.45 6.13 7.96
CA VAL A 39 19.75 5.69 7.47
C VAL A 39 20.46 4.86 8.54
N SER A 40 20.77 3.62 8.19
CA SER A 40 21.64 2.73 8.97
C SER A 40 22.91 2.48 8.15
N GLU A 41 24.07 2.80 8.72
CA GLU A 41 25.35 2.73 8.01
C GLU A 41 26.45 2.16 8.91
N ASN A 42 27.21 1.21 8.35
CA ASN A 42 28.43 0.67 8.94
C ASN A 42 29.52 0.51 7.86
N ASP A 43 30.60 -0.19 8.17
CA ASP A 43 31.73 -0.38 7.24
C ASP A 43 31.37 -1.25 6.01
N SER A 44 30.35 -2.10 6.13
CA SER A 44 29.94 -3.05 5.09
C SER A 44 28.81 -2.54 4.21
N LEU A 45 27.79 -1.94 4.82
CA LEU A 45 26.54 -1.61 4.15
C LEU A 45 26.03 -0.24 4.60
N ARG A 46 25.31 0.40 3.68
CA ARG A 46 24.44 1.54 3.96
C ARG A 46 23.03 1.21 3.52
N ILE A 47 22.08 1.26 4.44
CA ILE A 47 20.67 0.95 4.22
C ILE A 47 19.85 2.20 4.50
N VAL A 48 19.06 2.62 3.51
CA VAL A 48 18.16 3.78 3.61
C VAL A 48 16.72 3.36 3.40
N TYR A 49 15.85 3.73 4.33
CA TYR A 49 14.41 3.53 4.22
C TYR A 49 13.69 4.85 3.94
N ASN A 50 12.81 4.82 2.95
CA ASN A 50 11.91 5.91 2.61
C ASN A 50 10.48 5.36 2.49
N PHE A 51 9.60 5.86 3.33
CA PHE A 51 8.20 5.47 3.43
C PHE A 51 7.25 6.41 2.67
N ASN A 52 7.77 7.40 1.94
CA ASN A 52 6.97 8.41 1.27
C ASN A 52 6.07 7.83 0.18
N GLY A 53 4.76 8.11 0.32
CA GLY A 53 3.76 7.79 -0.69
C GLY A 53 2.44 7.28 -0.12
N GLN A 54 1.58 6.83 -1.03
CA GLN A 54 0.30 6.21 -0.67
C GLN A 54 0.51 4.77 -0.19
N ASN A 55 -0.19 4.38 0.87
CA ASN A 55 -0.17 3.02 1.44
C ASN A 55 1.19 2.60 2.02
N ALA A 56 1.94 3.55 2.59
CA ALA A 56 3.19 3.30 3.31
C ALA A 56 4.22 2.44 2.54
N PRO A 57 4.60 2.81 1.30
CA PRO A 57 5.53 2.02 0.51
C PRO A 57 6.87 1.86 1.25
N ILE A 58 7.50 0.69 1.22
CA ILE A 58 8.78 0.48 1.89
C ILE A 58 9.89 0.61 0.84
N ASN A 59 10.35 1.82 0.54
CA ASN A 59 11.47 1.97 -0.39
C ASN A 59 12.78 1.75 0.37
N ILE A 60 13.51 0.69 0.01
CA ILE A 60 14.78 0.29 0.62
C ILE A 60 15.89 0.50 -0.40
N ASN A 61 16.87 1.33 -0.08
CA ASN A 61 18.12 1.46 -0.83
C ASN A 61 19.25 0.79 -0.04
N ILE A 62 19.91 -0.20 -0.64
CA ILE A 62 20.99 -0.96 -0.02
C ILE A 62 22.25 -0.74 -0.85
N GLN A 63 23.26 -0.13 -0.25
CA GLN A 63 24.55 0.10 -0.86
C GLN A 63 25.59 -0.84 -0.24
N ASN A 64 26.28 -1.58 -1.11
CA ASN A 64 27.41 -2.41 -0.77
C ASN A 64 28.69 -1.56 -0.73
N LYS A 65 29.29 -1.41 0.46
CA LYS A 65 30.56 -0.70 0.68
C LYS A 65 31.77 -1.64 0.66
N LEU A 66 31.56 -2.94 0.48
CA LEU A 66 32.62 -3.94 0.42
C LEU A 66 33.23 -4.07 -0.97
N HIS A 67 34.40 -4.72 -1.04
CA HIS A 67 35.05 -5.13 -2.29
C HIS A 67 34.61 -6.52 -2.78
N VAL A 68 33.67 -7.15 -2.08
CA VAL A 68 33.06 -8.43 -2.44
C VAL A 68 31.55 -8.25 -2.65
N PRO A 69 30.89 -9.12 -3.42
CA PRO A 69 29.45 -9.00 -3.63
C PRO A 69 28.63 -9.20 -2.35
N VAL A 70 27.40 -8.68 -2.36
CA VAL A 70 26.40 -8.93 -1.32
C VAL A 70 25.12 -9.42 -1.98
N TYR A 71 24.50 -10.43 -1.40
CA TYR A 71 23.22 -10.97 -1.85
C TYR A 71 22.16 -10.68 -0.80
N ILE A 72 20.98 -10.23 -1.23
CA ILE A 72 19.83 -10.04 -0.36
C ILE A 72 18.81 -11.13 -0.67
N ASP A 73 18.42 -11.91 0.34
CA ASP A 73 17.40 -12.95 0.21
C ASP A 73 16.05 -12.37 0.61
N TRP A 74 15.24 -11.99 -0.38
CA TRP A 74 13.92 -11.41 -0.18
C TRP A 74 12.89 -12.41 0.33
N GLN A 75 13.07 -13.70 0.03
CA GLN A 75 12.19 -14.76 0.51
C GLN A 75 12.33 -14.92 2.04
N ARG A 76 13.57 -14.81 2.55
CA ARG A 76 13.90 -14.84 3.98
C ARG A 76 13.95 -13.46 4.63
N SER A 77 13.61 -12.41 3.89
CA SER A 77 13.43 -11.07 4.43
C SER A 77 11.94 -10.79 4.63
N ALA A 78 11.59 -10.01 5.64
CA ALA A 78 10.20 -9.82 6.00
C ALA A 78 9.95 -8.46 6.67
N LEU A 79 8.74 -7.96 6.45
CA LEU A 79 8.10 -7.00 7.32
C LEU A 79 7.50 -7.74 8.51
N VAL A 80 7.82 -7.33 9.73
CA VAL A 80 7.21 -7.89 10.95
C VAL A 80 6.30 -6.83 11.56
N VAL A 81 4.98 -7.07 11.54
CA VAL A 81 3.96 -6.16 12.12
C VAL A 81 3.20 -6.95 13.17
N ASN A 82 3.12 -6.43 14.41
CA ASN A 82 2.45 -7.11 15.53
C ASN A 82 2.84 -8.60 15.65
N ASP A 83 4.16 -8.86 15.64
CA ASP A 83 4.78 -10.20 15.69
C ASP A 83 4.45 -11.14 14.52
N LYS A 84 3.69 -10.69 13.53
CA LYS A 84 3.42 -11.43 12.29
C LYS A 84 4.46 -11.04 11.23
N ALA A 85 5.21 -12.03 10.76
CA ALA A 85 6.11 -11.87 9.63
C ALA A 85 5.36 -11.97 8.29
N ILE A 86 5.64 -11.03 7.39
CA ILE A 86 5.12 -10.94 6.02
C ILE A 86 6.35 -10.88 5.11
N SER A 87 6.59 -11.94 4.33
CA SER A 87 7.77 -12.01 3.45
C SER A 87 7.77 -10.86 2.44
N TYR A 88 8.95 -10.27 2.20
CA TYR A 88 9.13 -9.26 1.15
C TYR A 88 9.00 -9.82 -0.25
N MET A 89 9.04 -11.13 -0.41
CA MET A 89 8.72 -11.80 -1.65
C MET A 89 7.22 -12.16 -1.68
N PRO A 90 6.46 -11.77 -2.72
CA PRO A 90 5.09 -12.23 -2.88
C PRO A 90 5.06 -13.76 -3.07
N ALA A 91 4.17 -14.43 -2.35
CA ALA A 91 4.04 -15.89 -2.39
C ALA A 91 3.41 -16.39 -3.72
N GLU A 92 2.69 -15.52 -4.43
CA GLU A 92 1.93 -15.88 -5.62
C GLU A 92 2.14 -14.85 -6.73
N MET A 93 2.18 -15.34 -7.98
CA MET A 93 2.09 -14.50 -9.17
C MET A 93 0.65 -14.54 -9.70
N THR A 94 -0.04 -13.40 -9.69
CA THR A 94 -1.40 -13.32 -10.23
C THR A 94 -1.35 -13.01 -11.73
N ILE A 95 -1.94 -13.90 -12.53
CA ILE A 95 -2.17 -13.67 -13.97
C ILE A 95 -3.67 -13.45 -14.17
N GLN A 96 -4.05 -12.30 -14.70
CA GLN A 96 -5.44 -11.99 -15.06
C GLN A 96 -5.51 -11.68 -16.54
N GLY A 97 -6.48 -12.29 -17.21
CA GLY A 97 -6.86 -11.85 -18.54
C GLY A 97 -8.21 -12.42 -18.97
N GLY A 98 -8.94 -11.60 -19.71
CA GLY A 98 -10.16 -11.97 -20.40
C GLY A 98 -10.27 -11.12 -21.65
N PHE A 99 -10.84 -11.67 -22.72
CA PHE A 99 -11.13 -10.91 -23.93
C PHE A 99 -12.58 -11.08 -24.33
N TYR A 100 -13.16 -9.99 -24.83
CA TYR A 100 -14.53 -9.94 -25.32
C TYR A 100 -14.53 -9.21 -26.65
N GLY A 101 -14.87 -9.92 -27.73
CA GLY A 101 -14.86 -9.39 -29.09
C GLY A 101 -16.27 -9.29 -29.66
N HIS A 102 -16.62 -8.13 -30.22
CA HIS A 102 -17.80 -7.93 -31.04
C HIS A 102 -17.37 -7.65 -32.46
N SER A 103 -17.96 -8.33 -33.43
CA SER A 103 -17.72 -8.07 -34.85
C SER A 103 -19.02 -7.68 -35.53
N TYR A 104 -18.93 -6.64 -36.37
CA TYR A 104 -20.02 -6.17 -37.21
C TYR A 104 -19.55 -6.21 -38.65
N ASN A 105 -20.29 -6.94 -39.50
CA ASN A 105 -19.92 -7.13 -40.90
C ASN A 105 -21.03 -6.58 -41.80
N TYR A 106 -20.66 -5.74 -42.77
CA TYR A 106 -21.58 -5.09 -43.71
C TYR A 106 -21.25 -5.53 -45.13
N GLY A 107 -22.19 -6.22 -45.77
CA GLY A 107 -22.04 -6.67 -47.15
C GLY A 107 -23.29 -6.41 -47.99
N ASN A 108 -23.19 -6.64 -49.30
CA ASN A 108 -24.26 -6.38 -50.28
C ASN A 108 -25.57 -7.16 -50.04
N ARG A 109 -25.65 -8.04 -49.03
CA ARG A 109 -26.84 -8.83 -48.66
C ARG A 109 -27.36 -8.60 -47.24
N GLY A 110 -26.84 -7.61 -46.50
CA GLY A 110 -27.28 -7.26 -45.14
C GLY A 110 -26.15 -7.19 -44.11
N SER A 111 -26.49 -6.84 -42.87
CA SER A 111 -25.54 -6.72 -41.75
C SER A 111 -25.66 -7.87 -40.76
N SER A 112 -24.51 -8.32 -40.24
CA SER A 112 -24.39 -9.45 -39.30
C SER A 112 -23.59 -9.05 -38.07
N PHE A 113 -24.02 -9.52 -36.90
CA PHE A 113 -23.36 -9.31 -35.60
C PHE A 113 -22.89 -10.63 -35.01
N GLY A 114 -21.61 -10.71 -34.63
CA GLY A 114 -21.01 -11.87 -33.97
C GLY A 114 -20.38 -11.47 -32.64
N SER A 115 -20.47 -12.37 -31.64
CA SER A 115 -19.73 -12.27 -30.39
C SER A 115 -18.74 -13.43 -30.28
N THR A 116 -17.57 -13.18 -29.72
CA THR A 116 -16.53 -14.20 -29.51
C THR A 116 -15.93 -14.07 -28.12
N ALA A 117 -15.77 -15.21 -27.47
CA ALA A 117 -15.06 -15.38 -26.21
C ALA A 117 -14.00 -16.48 -26.38
N GLY A 118 -12.91 -16.40 -25.65
CA GLY A 118 -11.92 -17.47 -25.59
C GLY A 118 -11.04 -17.38 -24.36
N SER A 119 -10.12 -18.32 -24.24
CA SER A 119 -9.29 -18.54 -23.05
C SER A 119 -7.87 -18.07 -23.26
N ILE A 120 -7.20 -17.74 -22.15
CA ILE A 120 -5.80 -17.31 -22.12
C ILE A 120 -4.96 -18.44 -21.52
N HIS A 121 -3.91 -18.83 -22.23
CA HIS A 121 -2.81 -19.62 -21.69
C HIS A 121 -1.64 -18.69 -21.42
N ALA A 122 -1.16 -18.66 -20.18
CA ALA A 122 -0.04 -17.83 -19.76
C ALA A 122 1.00 -18.67 -19.02
N THR A 123 2.26 -18.39 -19.29
CA THR A 123 3.41 -18.91 -18.53
C THR A 123 4.02 -17.77 -17.74
N ALA A 124 4.28 -18.03 -16.46
CA ALA A 124 4.74 -17.05 -15.48
C ALA A 124 6.02 -17.57 -14.82
N SER A 125 7.10 -16.80 -14.90
CA SER A 125 8.34 -17.08 -14.16
C SER A 125 8.26 -16.42 -12.79
N LEU A 126 8.55 -17.17 -11.73
CA LEU A 126 8.65 -16.59 -10.39
C LEU A 126 9.71 -15.48 -10.37
N PRO A 127 9.45 -14.36 -9.66
CA PRO A 127 10.47 -13.33 -9.50
C PRO A 127 11.68 -13.92 -8.78
N PRO A 128 12.91 -13.44 -9.09
CA PRO A 128 14.11 -13.88 -8.41
C PRO A 128 13.97 -13.64 -6.89
N THR A 129 14.31 -14.66 -6.11
CA THR A 129 14.22 -14.61 -4.64
C THR A 129 15.35 -13.82 -4.01
N MET A 130 16.45 -13.66 -4.76
CA MET A 130 17.66 -12.97 -4.32
C MET A 130 18.05 -11.89 -5.31
N ASP A 131 18.52 -10.75 -4.79
CA ASP A 131 19.20 -9.73 -5.59
C ASP A 131 20.71 -9.77 -5.32
N PHE A 132 21.50 -9.68 -6.39
CA PHE A 132 22.95 -9.56 -6.37
C PHE A 132 23.36 -8.09 -6.40
N ILE A 133 24.19 -7.68 -5.43
CA ILE A 133 24.75 -6.34 -5.32
C ILE A 133 26.27 -6.43 -5.54
N PRO A 134 26.79 -5.99 -6.71
CA PRO A 134 28.22 -5.91 -6.95
C PRO A 134 28.98 -5.11 -5.86
N PRO A 135 30.30 -5.32 -5.72
CA PRO A 135 31.16 -4.44 -4.93
C PRO A 135 30.93 -2.95 -5.26
N GLN A 136 30.92 -2.09 -4.24
CA GLN A 136 30.82 -0.63 -4.40
C GLN A 136 29.59 -0.14 -5.19
N SER A 137 28.50 -0.92 -5.21
CA SER A 137 27.26 -0.58 -5.92
C SER A 137 26.05 -0.57 -4.99
N PHE A 138 24.88 -0.23 -5.51
CA PHE A 138 23.64 -0.20 -4.74
C PHE A 138 22.46 -0.80 -5.51
N ILE A 139 21.43 -1.19 -4.78
CA ILE A 139 20.11 -1.54 -5.32
C ILE A 139 19.03 -0.73 -4.61
N ALA A 140 17.93 -0.47 -5.31
CA ALA A 140 16.72 0.11 -4.74
C ALA A 140 15.53 -0.83 -4.97
N LYS A 141 14.76 -1.09 -3.91
CA LYS A 141 13.61 -1.99 -3.95
C LYS A 141 12.42 -1.39 -3.23
N ASN A 142 11.22 -1.68 -3.72
CA ASN A 142 9.96 -1.44 -3.02
C ASN A 142 9.18 -2.75 -2.99
N PRO A 143 9.38 -3.60 -1.97
CA PRO A 143 8.79 -4.94 -1.95
C PRO A 143 7.30 -4.92 -1.62
N MET A 144 6.83 -3.96 -0.82
CA MET A 144 5.43 -3.82 -0.40
C MET A 144 5.18 -2.48 0.31
N GLY A 145 3.92 -2.23 0.68
CA GLY A 145 3.56 -1.20 1.65
C GLY A 145 3.25 -1.77 3.04
N VAL A 146 3.42 -0.97 4.09
CA VAL A 146 3.15 -1.36 5.49
C VAL A 146 1.64 -1.55 5.74
N THR A 147 0.81 -0.66 5.21
CA THR A 147 -0.65 -0.70 5.38
C THR A 147 -1.36 0.03 4.25
N ASN A 148 -2.54 -0.46 3.87
CA ASN A 148 -3.49 0.23 2.98
C ASN A 148 -4.78 0.63 3.70
N LYS A 149 -4.83 0.50 5.02
CA LYS A 149 -5.98 0.87 5.87
C LYS A 149 -5.63 1.98 6.85
N LEU A 150 -6.63 2.74 7.23
CA LEU A 150 -6.52 3.72 8.30
C LEU A 150 -6.21 2.99 9.62
N ILE A 151 -5.40 3.62 10.45
CA ILE A 151 -5.16 3.19 11.83
C ILE A 151 -6.33 3.71 12.66
N GLU A 152 -7.25 2.79 13.00
CA GLU A 152 -8.51 3.11 13.71
C GLU A 152 -8.42 2.91 15.23
N ASN A 153 -7.44 2.15 15.72
CA ASN A 153 -7.28 1.80 17.14
C ASN A 153 -6.68 2.95 17.98
N VAL A 154 -7.09 4.18 17.72
CA VAL A 154 -6.64 5.38 18.44
C VAL A 154 -7.87 6.09 18.99
N PRO A 155 -7.98 6.29 20.31
CA PRO A 155 -9.15 6.96 20.88
C PRO A 155 -9.21 8.42 20.44
N ASP A 156 -10.42 8.94 20.21
CA ASP A 156 -10.64 10.34 19.81
C ASP A 156 -10.03 11.34 20.80
N THR A 157 -9.90 10.97 22.07
CA THR A 157 -9.27 11.78 23.13
C THR A 157 -7.77 11.99 22.94
N ALA A 158 -7.09 11.14 22.15
CA ALA A 158 -5.68 11.32 21.81
C ALA A 158 -5.47 12.45 20.78
N PHE A 159 -6.53 12.82 20.04
CA PHE A 159 -6.45 13.85 19.02
C PHE A 159 -6.71 15.24 19.60
N HIS A 160 -5.81 16.16 19.30
CA HIS A 160 -5.99 17.60 19.54
C HIS A 160 -6.06 18.33 18.20
N LYS A 161 -6.73 19.49 18.19
CA LYS A 161 -6.84 20.31 16.99
C LYS A 161 -5.64 21.25 16.89
N ILE A 162 -4.96 21.23 15.76
CA ILE A 162 -3.94 22.22 15.41
C ILE A 162 -4.31 22.89 14.09
N ASN A 163 -3.89 24.14 13.90
CA ASN A 163 -4.01 24.81 12.61
C ASN A 163 -2.80 24.44 11.76
N TYR A 164 -3.04 23.84 10.60
CA TYR A 164 -1.99 23.39 9.68
C TYR A 164 -1.97 24.26 8.44
N ALA A 165 -0.78 24.74 8.06
CA ALA A 165 -0.59 25.59 6.89
C ALA A 165 -0.72 24.77 5.59
N MET A 166 -1.56 25.26 4.69
CA MET A 166 -1.81 24.69 3.37
C MET A 166 -0.88 25.30 2.31
N VAL A 167 -0.87 24.71 1.11
CA VAL A 167 0.00 25.13 0.00
C VAL A 167 -0.30 26.54 -0.50
N ASP A 168 -1.55 26.94 -0.42
CA ASP A 168 -2.10 28.25 -0.79
C ASP A 168 -2.05 29.29 0.35
N GLY A 169 -1.42 28.97 1.47
CA GLY A 169 -1.10 29.93 2.53
C GLY A 169 -2.21 30.15 3.57
N TYR A 170 -3.39 29.56 3.44
CA TYR A 170 -4.35 29.52 4.55
C TYR A 170 -4.05 28.35 5.51
N SER A 171 -4.61 28.41 6.71
CA SER A 171 -4.49 27.33 7.68
C SER A 171 -5.84 26.67 7.92
N VAL A 172 -5.88 25.35 7.99
CA VAL A 172 -7.09 24.60 8.35
C VAL A 172 -6.90 23.88 9.69
N PRO A 173 -7.97 23.73 10.49
CA PRO A 173 -7.92 22.90 11.67
C PRO A 173 -7.84 21.41 11.29
N VAL A 174 -6.77 20.74 11.69
CA VAL A 174 -6.57 19.29 11.53
C VAL A 174 -6.53 18.62 12.89
N LYS A 175 -6.93 17.34 12.95
CA LYS A 175 -6.82 16.51 14.15
C LYS A 175 -5.48 15.79 14.13
N VAL A 176 -4.66 15.99 15.16
CA VAL A 176 -3.35 15.35 15.30
C VAL A 176 -3.27 14.60 16.62
N ALA A 177 -2.69 13.40 16.59
CA ALA A 177 -2.32 12.61 17.76
C ALA A 177 -0.83 12.29 17.68
N THR A 178 -0.11 12.42 18.79
CA THR A 178 1.32 12.13 18.88
C THR A 178 1.57 10.97 19.83
N PHE A 179 2.61 10.19 19.55
CA PHE A 179 2.89 8.95 20.26
C PHE A 179 4.38 8.80 20.55
N SER A 180 4.68 8.27 21.74
CA SER A 180 5.96 7.66 22.03
C SER A 180 6.05 6.27 21.40
N GLU A 181 7.24 5.67 21.39
CA GLU A 181 7.41 4.29 20.94
C GLU A 181 6.54 3.31 21.75
N ALA A 182 6.41 3.51 23.07
CA ALA A 182 5.62 2.63 23.94
C ALA A 182 4.10 2.79 23.76
N SER A 183 3.65 3.99 23.40
CA SER A 183 2.22 4.31 23.20
C SER A 183 1.80 4.25 21.74
N SER A 184 2.67 3.81 20.84
CA SER A 184 2.43 3.85 19.40
C SER A 184 1.34 2.85 19.00
N PRO A 185 0.36 3.26 18.16
CA PRO A 185 -0.71 2.38 17.73
C PRO A 185 -0.26 1.34 16.69
N LEU A 186 0.92 1.53 16.10
CA LEU A 186 1.51 0.61 15.14
C LEU A 186 3.03 0.63 15.29
N ARG A 187 3.59 -0.55 15.55
CA ARG A 187 5.03 -0.80 15.55
C ARG A 187 5.32 -1.91 14.56
N PHE A 188 6.41 -1.77 13.83
CA PHE A 188 6.83 -2.78 12.87
C PHE A 188 8.34 -2.80 12.72
N ARG A 189 8.85 -3.90 12.17
CA ARG A 189 10.29 -4.13 11.99
C ARG A 189 10.55 -4.57 10.56
N SER A 190 11.62 -4.04 9.97
CA SER A 190 12.16 -4.54 8.71
C SER A 190 13.27 -5.53 9.04
N TYR A 191 13.10 -6.78 8.64
CA TYR A 191 14.08 -7.86 8.81
C TYR A 191 14.66 -8.21 7.45
N LEU A 192 15.97 -7.99 7.27
CA LEU A 192 16.69 -8.26 6.04
C LEU A 192 17.69 -9.39 6.24
N THR A 193 17.63 -10.40 5.37
CA THR A 193 18.59 -11.50 5.31
C THR A 193 19.58 -11.26 4.17
N LEU A 194 20.87 -11.32 4.48
CA LEU A 194 21.95 -11.07 3.53
C LEU A 194 23.08 -12.10 3.62
N MET A 195 23.81 -12.25 2.52
CA MET A 195 24.97 -13.13 2.38
C MET A 195 26.11 -12.34 1.73
N ILE A 196 27.34 -12.54 2.18
CA ILE A 196 28.51 -11.74 1.78
C ILE A 196 29.49 -12.62 1.03
N GLY A 197 29.94 -12.16 -0.14
CA GLY A 197 30.88 -12.86 -1.02
C GLY A 197 30.18 -13.86 -1.95
N ASP A 198 29.41 -14.78 -1.39
CA ASP A 198 28.71 -15.85 -2.13
C ASP A 198 27.31 -16.13 -1.55
N SER A 199 26.36 -16.52 -2.41
CA SER A 199 24.95 -16.77 -2.07
C SER A 199 24.71 -18.03 -1.24
N THR A 200 25.74 -18.83 -0.96
CA THR A 200 25.69 -20.03 -0.12
C THR A 200 26.31 -19.81 1.25
N THR A 201 26.89 -18.64 1.49
CA THR A 201 27.52 -18.31 2.77
C THR A 201 26.49 -18.22 3.91
N LYS A 202 26.99 -18.27 5.15
CA LYS A 202 26.13 -18.18 6.33
C LYS A 202 25.33 -16.86 6.29
N PRO A 203 23.99 -16.90 6.37
CA PRO A 203 23.19 -15.69 6.34
C PRO A 203 23.44 -14.82 7.58
N VAL A 204 23.40 -13.52 7.37
CA VAL A 204 23.40 -12.49 8.41
C VAL A 204 22.05 -11.77 8.35
N ALA A 205 21.49 -11.48 9.52
CA ALA A 205 20.23 -10.75 9.63
C ALA A 205 20.50 -9.33 10.13
N ILE A 206 19.87 -8.34 9.50
CA ILE A 206 19.83 -6.96 9.98
C ILE A 206 18.38 -6.60 10.22
N GLU A 207 18.11 -5.97 11.35
CA GLU A 207 16.77 -5.58 11.76
C GLU A 207 16.71 -4.11 12.16
N HIS A 208 15.68 -3.41 11.69
CA HIS A 208 15.40 -2.03 12.08
C HIS A 208 13.94 -1.88 12.49
N SER A 209 13.71 -1.18 13.60
CA SER A 209 12.38 -1.01 14.19
C SER A 209 11.83 0.39 13.92
N PHE A 210 10.53 0.47 13.66
CA PHE A 210 9.82 1.70 13.37
C PHE A 210 8.51 1.74 14.14
N TYR A 211 8.07 2.94 14.47
CA TYR A 211 6.79 3.17 15.14
C TYR A 211 6.12 4.43 14.60
N VAL A 212 4.80 4.45 14.67
CA VAL A 212 4.01 5.65 14.37
C VAL A 212 4.18 6.64 15.51
N SER A 213 4.77 7.80 15.21
CA SER A 213 4.98 8.90 16.17
C SER A 213 3.91 9.97 16.05
N GLU A 214 3.23 10.07 14.91
CA GLU A 214 2.15 11.05 14.70
C GLU A 214 1.12 10.52 13.71
N LEU A 215 -0.15 10.83 13.97
CA LEU A 215 -1.26 10.63 13.05
C LEU A 215 -2.02 11.94 12.85
N LEU A 216 -2.25 12.29 11.60
CA LEU A 216 -3.08 13.41 11.20
C LEU A 216 -4.22 12.91 10.33
N THR A 217 -5.46 13.26 10.69
CA THR A 217 -6.63 12.94 9.89
C THR A 217 -7.25 14.19 9.29
N THR A 218 -7.60 14.12 8.01
CA THR A 218 -8.16 15.25 7.25
C THR A 218 -8.95 14.78 6.03
N THR A 219 -9.76 15.67 5.44
CA THR A 219 -10.43 15.46 4.15
C THR A 219 -9.62 16.03 2.97
N HIS A 220 -8.49 16.68 3.27
CA HIS A 220 -7.62 17.30 2.28
C HIS A 220 -6.62 16.30 1.71
N ASP A 221 -6.43 16.37 0.39
CA ASP A 221 -5.56 15.48 -0.37
C ASP A 221 -4.08 15.91 -0.29
N PRO A 222 -3.12 15.04 -0.63
CA PRO A 222 -1.70 15.32 -0.50
C PRO A 222 -1.18 16.52 -1.31
N GLN A 223 -1.90 16.96 -2.35
CA GLN A 223 -1.49 18.11 -3.15
C GLN A 223 -1.91 19.44 -2.49
N SER A 224 -2.93 19.43 -1.62
CA SER A 224 -3.37 20.63 -0.91
C SER A 224 -2.61 20.88 0.40
N ILE A 225 -2.03 19.83 1.01
CA ILE A 225 -1.31 19.92 2.30
C ILE A 225 0.18 19.62 2.14
N TRP A 226 1.04 20.48 2.69
CA TRP A 226 2.51 20.31 2.68
C TRP A 226 3.04 19.07 3.45
N LEU A 227 2.15 18.26 4.03
CA LEU A 227 2.47 17.10 4.88
C LEU A 227 3.25 16.01 4.16
N THR A 228 3.22 15.96 2.83
CA THR A 228 3.93 14.94 2.05
C THR A 228 4.69 15.58 0.91
N SER A 229 5.43 16.66 1.19
CA SER A 229 6.41 17.13 0.22
C SER A 229 7.36 15.98 -0.13
N ALA A 230 7.84 15.95 -1.38
CA ALA A 230 8.70 14.88 -1.91
C ALA A 230 10.02 14.67 -1.12
N TYR A 231 10.27 15.51 -0.12
CA TYR A 231 11.49 15.51 0.70
C TYR A 231 11.32 14.83 2.06
N ARG A 232 10.13 14.34 2.46
CA ARG A 232 9.93 13.73 3.79
C ARG A 232 9.80 12.20 3.70
N GLY A 233 10.92 11.51 3.89
CA GLY A 233 11.01 10.05 3.82
C GLY A 233 10.33 9.30 4.96
N ASN A 234 9.99 9.94 6.07
CA ASN A 234 9.37 9.29 7.23
C ASN A 234 7.85 9.38 7.27
N GLN A 235 7.20 9.88 6.22
CA GLN A 235 5.75 10.11 6.21
C GLN A 235 5.08 9.37 5.07
N PHE A 236 3.87 8.88 5.31
CA PHE A 236 3.02 8.30 4.27
C PHE A 236 1.57 8.72 4.50
N TYR A 237 0.72 8.40 3.53
CA TYR A 237 -0.72 8.58 3.69
C TYR A 237 -1.51 7.36 3.23
N VAL A 238 -2.69 7.19 3.82
CA VAL A 238 -3.71 6.25 3.36
C VAL A 238 -4.97 7.03 3.03
N ARG A 239 -5.67 6.60 1.98
CA ARG A 239 -6.93 7.19 1.51
C ARG A 239 -8.04 6.16 1.63
N GLU A 240 -9.14 6.53 2.29
CA GLU A 240 -10.38 5.77 2.28
C GLU A 240 -11.50 6.59 1.63
N PRO A 241 -12.20 6.08 0.60
CA PRO A 241 -13.38 6.76 0.06
C PRO A 241 -14.53 6.73 1.06
N THR A 242 -15.15 7.88 1.33
CA THR A 242 -16.32 7.99 2.20
C THR A 242 -17.59 7.84 1.34
N GLY A 243 -18.34 6.73 1.47
CA GLY A 243 -19.63 6.51 0.80
C GLY A 243 -19.71 5.25 -0.11
N TYR A 244 -20.63 5.27 -1.08
CA TYR A 244 -20.98 4.18 -2.02
C TYR A 244 -19.79 3.63 -2.86
N GLY A 245 -18.61 4.24 -2.74
CA GLY A 245 -17.35 3.78 -3.35
C GLY A 245 -16.59 2.70 -2.56
N LYS A 246 -17.06 2.29 -1.37
CA LYS A 246 -16.49 1.14 -0.64
C LYS A 246 -16.56 -0.18 -1.43
N THR A 247 -17.44 -0.28 -2.43
CA THR A 247 -17.66 -1.49 -3.24
C THR A 247 -16.80 -1.60 -4.51
N MET A 248 -16.00 -0.58 -4.87
CA MET A 248 -15.21 -0.58 -6.12
C MET A 248 -13.69 -0.47 -5.95
N THR A 249 -13.15 -0.33 -4.74
CA THR A 249 -11.69 -0.36 -4.50
C THR A 249 -11.18 -1.80 -4.28
N GLY A 250 -11.81 -2.76 -4.96
CA GLY A 250 -11.43 -4.16 -5.01
C GLY A 250 -10.33 -4.43 -6.04
N PHE A 251 -9.17 -3.81 -5.87
CA PHE A 251 -7.88 -4.36 -6.31
C PHE A 251 -6.84 -4.03 -5.23
N GLY A 252 -7.17 -4.46 -4.02
CA GLY A 252 -6.19 -4.61 -2.96
C GLY A 252 -5.33 -5.83 -3.28
N VAL A 253 -4.04 -5.61 -3.50
CA VAL A 253 -3.04 -6.67 -3.33
C VAL A 253 -3.23 -7.19 -1.91
N ILE A 254 -3.76 -8.40 -1.82
CA ILE A 254 -3.87 -9.16 -0.59
C ILE A 254 -2.45 -9.45 -0.16
N LEU A 255 -2.03 -8.91 0.98
CA LEU A 255 -1.07 -9.61 1.82
C LEU A 255 -1.65 -9.71 3.22
N GLY A 256 -2.15 -10.91 3.52
CA GLY A 256 -2.30 -11.35 4.90
C GLY A 256 -3.71 -11.47 5.47
N SER A 257 -4.70 -11.92 4.70
CA SER A 257 -5.80 -12.70 5.28
C SER A 257 -5.85 -14.06 4.60
N ALA A 258 -5.65 -15.12 5.38
CA ALA A 258 -6.33 -16.37 5.09
C ALA A 258 -7.80 -16.01 4.96
N VAL A 259 -8.34 -16.05 3.75
CA VAL A 259 -9.79 -16.01 3.57
C VAL A 259 -10.27 -17.39 4.01
N VAL A 260 -10.54 -17.52 5.31
CA VAL A 260 -11.54 -18.45 5.77
C VAL A 260 -12.83 -17.97 5.11
N VAL A 261 -13.25 -18.64 4.05
CA VAL A 261 -14.63 -18.54 3.56
C VAL A 261 -15.51 -19.23 4.60
N ALA A 262 -15.82 -18.53 5.69
CA ALA A 262 -16.89 -18.89 6.60
C ALA A 262 -18.17 -18.23 6.09
N THR A 263 -18.91 -19.02 5.31
CA THR A 263 -20.37 -19.15 5.33
C THR A 263 -21.21 -17.89 5.60
N ALA A 264 -21.87 -17.39 4.56
CA ALA A 264 -23.19 -16.78 4.72
C ALA A 264 -24.24 -17.91 4.60
N GLU A 265 -24.61 -18.49 5.74
CA GLU A 265 -25.90 -19.16 5.87
C GLU A 265 -26.99 -18.10 5.76
N SER A 266 -27.79 -18.14 4.70
CA SER A 266 -29.10 -17.50 4.70
C SER A 266 -30.18 -18.57 4.94
N MET A 267 -30.51 -18.76 6.21
CA MET A 267 -31.84 -19.24 6.56
C MET A 267 -32.82 -18.06 6.44
N SER A 268 -33.74 -18.13 5.48
CA SER A 268 -35.12 -17.75 5.77
C SER A 268 -36.07 -18.76 5.13
N GLN A 269 -36.93 -19.30 5.99
CA GLN A 269 -37.95 -20.30 5.71
C GLN A 269 -39.10 -19.74 4.86
N VAL A 270 -39.93 -20.70 4.42
CA VAL A 270 -41.38 -20.66 4.10
C VAL A 270 -41.61 -20.91 2.59
N GLY A 271 -42.32 -21.95 2.14
CA GLY A 271 -43.03 -23.05 2.77
C GLY A 271 -43.73 -23.89 1.68
N ASN A 272 -44.00 -25.16 2.00
CA ASN A 272 -45.03 -26.02 1.41
C ASN A 272 -45.06 -26.29 -0.11
N ARG A 273 -44.76 -27.52 -0.53
CA ARG A 273 -45.76 -28.61 -0.65
C ARG A 273 -45.11 -29.92 -1.13
N ALA A 274 -45.49 -30.99 -0.43
CA ALA A 274 -45.29 -32.37 -0.82
C ALA A 274 -46.02 -32.72 -2.12
N VAL A 275 -45.58 -33.79 -2.80
CA VAL A 275 -46.31 -35.06 -3.00
C VAL A 275 -45.79 -35.75 -4.27
N LYS A 276 -45.29 -36.97 -4.06
CA LYS A 276 -45.07 -38.11 -4.97
C LYS A 276 -44.07 -37.97 -6.12
#